data_AF-A0AA43KW44-F1
#
_entry.id   AF-A0AA43KW44-F1
#
_cell.length_a   1.000
_cell.length_b   1.000
_cell.length_c   1.000
_cell.angle_alpha   90.00
_cell.angle_beta   90.00
_cell.angle_gamma   90.00
#
_symmetry.space_group_name_H-M   'P 1'
#
loop_
_entity.id
_entity.type
_entity.pdbx_description
1 polymer ?
#
loop_
_entity_poly.entity_id
_entity_poly.type
_entity_poly.pdbx_seq_one_letter_code
_entity_poly.pdbx_strand_id
1 'polypeptide(L)'
;MIFESFPLEPAVYSTDMRPMVAKTIERYGVEEWRAGVLTNELHGHLGIYAIIGVKMGIYALSRLSAEAGGVSITSLAGNKPPVSCLNDGLQVSTSATFGHGLIVSQATDSPLPEAVFHTNDRSVHVKIKDEVLNMIRTEITGAVKRWGHAPMYWEYVRELAIRYWYELDRDEIFEIK
;
A
#
# COMPACT_ATOMS: atom_id res chain seq x y z
N MET A 1 17.27 10.48 9.12
CA MET A 1 16.70 9.14 9.38
C MET A 1 16.95 8.76 10.83
N ILE A 2 16.07 7.96 11.45
CA ILE A 2 16.23 7.52 12.85
C ILE A 2 17.13 6.28 12.94
N PHE A 3 16.89 5.29 12.08
CA PHE A 3 17.76 4.12 11.97
C PHE A 3 19.05 4.47 11.23
N GLU A 4 20.17 3.96 11.74
CA GLU A 4 21.44 3.93 10.99
C GLU A 4 21.36 2.97 9.80
N SER A 5 20.65 1.85 9.97
CA SER A 5 20.33 0.90 8.90
C SER A 5 18.97 0.22 9.16
N PHE A 6 18.25 -0.08 8.08
CA PHE A 6 16.99 -0.84 8.18
C PHE A 6 17.31 -2.35 8.12
N PRO A 7 16.66 -3.21 8.92
CA PRO A 7 16.89 -4.66 8.84
C PRO A 7 16.49 -5.19 7.44
N LEU A 8 17.41 -5.87 6.76
CA LEU A 8 17.15 -6.50 5.45
C LEU A 8 17.32 -8.02 5.49
N GLU A 9 17.84 -8.56 6.60
CA GLU A 9 18.11 -9.98 6.76
C GLU A 9 16.81 -10.78 6.94
N PRO A 10 16.52 -11.79 6.11
CA PRO A 10 15.28 -12.54 6.20
C PRO A 10 15.02 -13.17 7.58
N ALA A 11 16.08 -13.49 8.33
CA ALA A 11 15.98 -14.14 9.64
C ALA A 11 15.24 -13.31 10.70
N VAL A 12 15.21 -11.97 10.57
CA VAL A 12 14.52 -11.10 11.54
C VAL A 12 13.03 -10.98 11.29
N TYR A 13 12.53 -11.49 10.16
CA TYR A 13 11.12 -11.47 9.80
C TYR A 13 10.42 -12.77 10.21
N SER A 14 9.08 -12.69 10.28
CA SER A 14 8.20 -13.84 10.52
C SER A 14 8.41 -14.93 9.47
N THR A 15 8.23 -16.19 9.90
CA THR A 15 8.57 -17.40 9.11
C THR A 15 7.97 -17.40 7.71
N ASP A 16 6.74 -16.92 7.57
CA ASP A 16 6.01 -16.83 6.31
C ASP A 16 6.50 -15.70 5.38
N MET A 17 7.04 -14.62 5.94
CA MET A 17 7.62 -13.52 5.18
C MET A 17 9.03 -13.82 4.65
N ARG A 18 9.84 -14.61 5.39
CA ARG A 18 11.26 -14.84 5.06
C ARG A 18 11.52 -15.20 3.59
N PRO A 19 10.72 -16.08 2.94
CA PRO A 19 10.96 -16.48 1.56
C PRO A 19 10.84 -15.34 0.53
N MET A 20 10.08 -14.28 0.83
CA MET A 20 9.90 -13.14 -0.09
C MET A 20 10.87 -11.99 0.16
N VAL A 21 11.45 -11.85 1.37
CA VAL A 21 12.25 -10.66 1.77
C VAL A 21 13.29 -10.26 0.71
N ALA A 22 14.27 -11.14 0.43
CA ALA A 22 15.35 -10.81 -0.49
C ALA A 22 14.86 -10.56 -1.92
N LYS A 23 13.88 -11.36 -2.39
CA LYS A 23 13.35 -11.26 -3.76
C LYS A 23 12.52 -9.99 -3.97
N THR A 24 11.73 -9.60 -2.98
CA THR A 24 10.93 -8.36 -3.03
C THR A 24 11.84 -7.14 -2.99
N ILE A 25 12.89 -7.15 -2.16
CA ILE A 25 13.91 -6.09 -2.13
C ILE A 25 14.63 -5.99 -3.47
N GLU A 26 15.05 -7.12 -4.05
CA GLU A 26 15.70 -7.16 -5.36
C GLU A 26 14.80 -6.58 -6.45
N ARG A 27 13.51 -6.93 -6.44
CA ARG A 27 12.56 -6.50 -7.48
C ARG A 27 12.14 -5.03 -7.34
N TYR A 28 11.86 -4.57 -6.12
CA TYR A 28 11.20 -3.29 -5.89
C TYR A 28 12.04 -2.26 -5.16
N GLY A 29 13.20 -2.64 -4.63
CA GLY A 29 14.13 -1.78 -3.92
C GLY A 29 13.88 -1.71 -2.41
N VAL A 30 14.93 -1.28 -1.69
CA VAL A 30 14.93 -1.16 -0.23
C VAL A 30 13.89 -0.15 0.26
N GLU A 31 13.65 0.94 -0.47
CA GLU A 31 12.67 1.96 -0.05
C GLU A 31 11.24 1.42 -0.03
N GLU A 32 10.83 0.64 -1.04
CA GLU A 32 9.50 0.00 -1.02
C GLU A 32 9.40 -1.03 0.09
N TRP A 33 10.43 -1.86 0.26
CA TRP A 33 10.47 -2.85 1.32
C TRP A 33 10.32 -2.19 2.70
N ARG A 34 11.14 -1.17 2.97
CA ARG A 34 11.12 -0.41 4.21
C ARG A 34 9.76 0.26 4.45
N ALA A 35 9.21 0.95 3.44
CA ALA A 35 7.90 1.58 3.57
C ALA A 35 6.80 0.54 3.85
N GLY A 36 6.81 -0.59 3.14
CA GLY A 36 5.85 -1.68 3.36
C GLY A 36 5.94 -2.26 4.76
N VAL A 37 7.14 -2.53 5.29
CA VAL A 37 7.30 -3.03 6.67
C VAL A 37 6.78 -1.98 7.66
N LEU A 38 7.23 -0.72 7.56
CA LEU A 38 6.83 0.34 8.48
C LEU A 38 5.32 0.62 8.45
N THR A 39 4.71 0.59 7.26
CA THR A 39 3.26 0.71 7.11
C THR A 39 2.53 -0.37 7.87
N ASN A 40 2.95 -1.63 7.76
CA ASN A 40 2.21 -2.73 8.38
C ASN A 40 2.48 -2.88 9.89
N GLU A 41 3.64 -2.45 10.37
CA GLU A 41 3.90 -2.29 11.81
C GLU A 41 3.04 -1.16 12.40
N LEU A 42 2.90 -0.02 11.69
CA LEU A 42 1.99 1.06 12.08
C LEU A 42 0.52 0.62 12.03
N HIS A 43 0.14 -0.10 10.98
CA HIS A 43 -1.22 -0.58 10.74
C HIS A 43 -1.64 -1.70 11.71
N GLY A 44 -0.67 -2.36 12.33
CA GLY A 44 -0.86 -3.45 13.29
C GLY A 44 -1.06 -4.84 12.66
N HIS A 45 -1.05 -4.96 11.33
CA HIS A 45 -1.06 -6.23 10.60
C HIS A 45 -0.71 -6.02 9.12
N LEU A 46 -0.48 -7.14 8.40
CA LEU A 46 -0.21 -7.12 6.96
C LEU A 46 -1.50 -6.93 6.15
N GLY A 47 -1.75 -5.70 5.68
CA GLY A 47 -2.96 -5.30 4.98
C GLY A 47 -2.79 -5.17 3.46
N ILE A 48 -3.69 -5.76 2.68
CA ILE A 48 -3.67 -5.70 1.21
C ILE A 48 -3.69 -4.24 0.71
N TYR A 49 -4.69 -3.45 1.11
CA TYR A 49 -4.79 -2.06 0.67
C TYR A 49 -3.67 -1.18 1.24
N ALA A 50 -3.11 -1.52 2.41
CA ALA A 50 -1.97 -0.82 2.96
C ALA A 50 -0.71 -0.99 2.07
N ILE A 51 -0.44 -2.22 1.60
CA ILE A 51 0.63 -2.49 0.61
C ILE A 51 0.36 -1.79 -0.72
N ILE A 52 -0.89 -1.82 -1.21
CA ILE A 52 -1.25 -1.08 -2.43
C ILE A 52 -1.00 0.42 -2.27
N GLY A 53 -1.30 1.00 -1.09
CA GLY A 53 -1.02 2.39 -0.79
C GLY A 53 0.48 2.72 -0.82
N VAL A 54 1.34 1.82 -0.32
CA VAL A 54 2.81 1.99 -0.41
C VAL A 54 3.26 2.01 -1.86
N LYS A 55 2.83 1.01 -2.65
CA LYS A 55 3.18 0.92 -4.08
C LYS A 55 2.67 2.15 -4.85
N MET A 56 1.46 2.60 -4.56
CA MET A 56 0.85 3.78 -5.19
C MET A 56 1.63 5.05 -4.89
N GLY A 57 2.02 5.27 -3.63
CA GLY A 57 2.79 6.45 -3.24
C GLY A 57 4.15 6.51 -3.93
N ILE A 58 4.89 5.39 -3.97
CA ILE A 58 6.19 5.32 -4.65
C ILE A 58 6.03 5.51 -6.15
N TYR A 59 5.03 4.89 -6.77
CA TYR A 59 4.72 5.08 -8.18
C TYR A 59 4.43 6.56 -8.47
N ALA A 60 3.57 7.22 -7.69
CA ALA A 60 3.22 8.62 -7.88
C ALA A 60 4.42 9.57 -7.73
N LEU A 61 5.25 9.37 -6.70
CA LEU A 61 6.49 10.15 -6.51
C LEU A 61 7.41 10.03 -7.73
N SER A 62 7.57 8.83 -8.28
CA SER A 62 8.36 8.62 -9.49
C SER A 62 7.79 9.38 -10.70
N ARG A 63 6.46 9.38 -10.90
CA ARG A 63 5.82 10.09 -12.02
C ARG A 63 5.90 11.61 -11.89
N LEU A 64 5.88 12.10 -10.66
CA LEU A 64 6.04 13.51 -10.36
C LEU A 64 7.51 13.94 -10.24
N SER A 65 8.47 13.02 -10.29
CA SER A 65 9.89 13.30 -9.97
C SER A 65 10.02 14.06 -8.64
N ALA A 66 9.20 13.68 -7.67
CA ALA A 66 9.10 14.32 -6.36
C ALA A 66 9.77 13.45 -5.29
N GLU A 67 10.29 14.12 -4.27
CA GLU A 67 10.82 13.46 -3.08
C GLU A 67 9.70 13.26 -2.03
N ALA A 68 9.91 12.36 -1.08
CA ALA A 68 9.01 12.19 0.04
C ALA A 68 8.88 13.51 0.83
N GLY A 69 7.66 13.91 1.16
CA GLY A 69 7.31 15.20 1.76
C GLY A 69 7.09 16.32 0.74
N GLY A 70 7.41 16.09 -0.54
CA GLY A 70 7.25 17.06 -1.62
C GLY A 70 5.88 17.05 -2.31
N VAL A 71 4.92 16.26 -1.80
CA VAL A 71 3.58 16.12 -2.39
C VAL A 71 2.49 16.32 -1.34
N SER A 72 1.35 16.88 -1.77
CA SER A 72 0.07 16.73 -1.06
C SER A 72 -0.84 15.75 -1.79
N ILE A 73 -1.77 15.14 -1.06
CA ILE A 73 -2.57 14.01 -1.52
C ILE A 73 -4.04 14.24 -1.21
N THR A 74 -4.88 14.11 -2.23
CA THR A 74 -6.32 13.91 -2.06
C THR A 74 -6.64 12.43 -2.29
N SER A 75 -6.89 11.69 -1.21
CA SER A 75 -7.26 10.28 -1.29
C SER A 75 -8.76 10.10 -1.43
N LEU A 76 -9.17 9.21 -2.33
CA LEU A 76 -10.57 8.81 -2.52
C LEU A 76 -10.91 7.53 -1.73
N ALA A 77 -9.99 7.03 -0.91
CA ALA A 77 -10.12 5.77 -0.18
C ALA A 77 -11.10 5.81 1.00
N GLY A 78 -11.60 7.01 1.34
CA GLY A 78 -12.49 7.19 2.48
C GLY A 78 -11.78 6.98 3.82
N ASN A 79 -12.57 6.75 4.86
CA ASN A 79 -12.12 6.56 6.25
C ASN A 79 -12.66 5.27 6.90
N LYS A 80 -13.22 4.36 6.09
CA LYS A 80 -13.73 3.06 6.55
C LYS A 80 -12.96 1.93 5.87
N PRO A 81 -12.49 0.93 6.63
CA PRO A 81 -11.87 -0.27 6.06
C PRO A 81 -12.84 -1.03 5.12
N PRO A 82 -12.29 -1.81 4.17
CA PRO A 82 -10.87 -2.11 3.99
C PRO A 82 -10.11 -1.12 3.10
N VAL A 83 -10.81 -0.30 2.31
CA VAL A 83 -10.16 0.57 1.30
C VAL A 83 -9.35 1.68 1.97
N SER A 84 -9.82 2.24 3.09
CA SER A 84 -9.13 3.32 3.79
C SER A 84 -7.74 2.96 4.31
N CYS A 85 -7.40 1.67 4.43
CA CYS A 85 -6.05 1.22 4.78
C CYS A 85 -5.00 1.66 3.74
N LEU A 86 -5.43 1.98 2.51
CA LEU A 86 -4.60 2.62 1.48
C LEU A 86 -3.93 3.89 2.01
N ASN A 87 -4.63 4.67 2.83
CA ASN A 87 -4.09 5.92 3.38
C ASN A 87 -2.84 5.69 4.23
N ASP A 88 -2.73 4.58 4.95
CA ASP A 88 -1.55 4.30 5.79
C ASP A 88 -0.31 4.03 4.92
N GLY A 89 -0.50 3.31 3.81
CA GLY A 89 0.55 3.11 2.82
C GLY A 89 0.97 4.41 2.14
N LEU A 90 0.00 5.24 1.76
CA LEU A 90 0.27 6.56 1.18
C LEU A 90 1.08 7.44 2.12
N GLN A 91 0.70 7.53 3.39
CA GLN A 91 1.38 8.36 4.39
C GLN A 91 2.84 7.95 4.58
N VAL A 92 3.12 6.66 4.74
CA VAL A 92 4.47 6.17 5.02
C VAL A 92 5.37 6.25 3.78
N SER A 93 4.86 5.88 2.61
CA SER A 93 5.64 5.91 1.36
C SER A 93 5.96 7.32 0.87
N THR A 94 5.09 8.30 1.16
CA THR A 94 5.25 9.67 0.65
C THR A 94 5.63 10.69 1.71
N SER A 95 5.62 10.33 3.00
CA SER A 95 5.72 11.27 4.13
C SER A 95 4.64 12.37 4.15
N ALA A 96 3.60 12.28 3.30
CA ALA A 96 2.44 13.15 3.33
C ALA A 96 1.43 12.63 4.37
N THR A 97 1.57 13.10 5.61
CA THR A 97 0.77 12.60 6.74
C THR A 97 -0.44 13.49 7.04
N PHE A 98 -1.46 12.92 7.70
CA PHE A 98 -2.59 13.72 8.19
C PHE A 98 -2.12 14.78 9.20
N GLY A 99 -1.15 14.45 10.04
CA GLY A 99 -0.57 15.38 11.02
C GLY A 99 0.16 16.56 10.39
N HIS A 100 0.80 16.37 9.23
CA HIS A 100 1.39 17.45 8.44
C HIS A 100 0.35 18.22 7.60
N GLY A 101 -0.91 17.77 7.56
CA GLY A 101 -1.94 18.36 6.70
C GLY A 101 -1.68 18.13 5.20
N LEU A 102 -0.83 17.15 4.86
CA LEU A 102 -0.43 16.89 3.47
C LEU A 102 -1.30 15.82 2.79
N ILE A 103 -2.08 15.04 3.55
CA ILE A 103 -3.09 14.14 2.99
C ILE A 103 -4.46 14.49 3.54
N VAL A 104 -5.46 14.47 2.66
CA VAL A 104 -6.87 14.56 3.01
C VAL A 104 -7.61 13.35 2.44
N SER A 105 -8.55 12.82 3.23
CA SER A 105 -9.47 11.75 2.81
C SER A 105 -10.82 11.99 3.48
N GLN A 106 -11.85 12.25 2.69
CA GLN A 106 -13.19 12.51 3.21
C GLN A 106 -13.97 11.22 3.38
N ALA A 107 -14.87 11.17 4.38
CA ALA A 107 -15.79 10.05 4.52
C ALA A 107 -16.66 9.90 3.27
N THR A 108 -16.84 8.66 2.81
CA THR A 108 -17.64 8.33 1.63
C THR A 108 -18.22 6.94 1.79
N ASP A 109 -19.42 6.72 1.26
CA ASP A 109 -20.04 5.39 1.17
C ASP A 109 -19.57 4.60 -0.06
N SER A 110 -18.84 5.25 -0.97
CA SER A 110 -18.27 4.67 -2.19
C SER A 110 -16.75 4.91 -2.25
N PRO A 111 -15.96 4.31 -1.33
CA PRO A 111 -14.51 4.51 -1.31
C PRO A 111 -13.84 3.86 -2.54
N LEU A 112 -12.87 4.57 -3.10
CA LEU A 112 -12.10 4.14 -4.26
C LEU A 112 -10.60 4.04 -3.90
N PRO A 113 -9.91 2.97 -4.32
CA PRO A 113 -8.46 2.87 -4.23
C PRO A 113 -7.79 3.77 -5.29
N GLU A 114 -8.00 5.07 -5.16
CA GLU A 114 -7.53 6.13 -6.03
C GLU A 114 -7.00 7.30 -5.19
N ALA A 115 -6.00 8.01 -5.69
CA ALA A 115 -5.49 9.22 -5.06
C ALA A 115 -4.96 10.20 -6.10
N VAL A 116 -5.18 11.49 -5.84
CA VAL A 116 -4.59 12.58 -6.61
C VAL A 116 -3.41 13.14 -5.83
N PHE A 117 -2.25 13.17 -6.46
CA PHE A 117 -1.02 13.70 -5.90
C PHE A 117 -0.72 15.05 -6.54
N HIS A 118 -0.34 16.03 -5.73
CA HIS A 118 -0.08 17.38 -6.15
C HIS A 118 1.33 17.81 -5.74
N THR A 119 2.04 18.41 -6.70
CA THR A 119 3.20 19.28 -6.48
C THR A 119 2.78 20.72 -6.77
N ASN A 120 3.71 21.68 -6.70
CA ASN A 120 3.39 23.09 -6.99
C ASN A 120 2.95 23.33 -8.44
N ASP A 121 3.44 22.52 -9.38
CA ASP A 121 3.30 22.72 -10.83
C ASP A 121 2.54 21.58 -11.53
N ARG A 122 2.48 20.39 -10.93
CA ARG A 122 1.91 19.19 -11.56
C ARG A 122 1.03 18.39 -10.62
N SER A 123 0.07 17.68 -11.18
CA SER A 123 -0.71 16.67 -10.49
C SER A 123 -0.81 15.39 -11.30
N VAL A 124 -0.95 14.26 -10.62
CA VAL A 124 -1.26 12.97 -11.23
C VAL A 124 -2.40 12.31 -10.45
N HIS A 125 -3.40 11.83 -11.16
CA HIS A 125 -4.46 11.02 -10.57
C HIS A 125 -4.13 9.55 -10.80
N VAL A 126 -3.80 8.83 -9.73
CA VAL A 126 -3.43 7.42 -9.80
C VAL A 126 -4.58 6.56 -9.35
N LYS A 127 -4.91 5.56 -10.16
CA LYS A 127 -5.93 4.55 -9.90
C LYS A 127 -5.34 3.15 -10.05
N ILE A 128 -5.76 2.20 -9.21
CA ILE A 128 -5.53 0.78 -9.46
C ILE A 128 -6.35 0.29 -10.66
N LYS A 129 -5.72 -0.45 -11.57
CA LYS A 129 -6.40 -1.02 -12.73
C LYS A 129 -7.57 -1.92 -12.32
N ASP A 130 -8.66 -1.87 -13.10
CA ASP A 130 -9.91 -2.54 -12.73
C ASP A 130 -9.76 -4.06 -12.66
N GLU A 131 -8.94 -4.67 -13.52
CA GLU A 131 -8.64 -6.09 -13.48
C GLU A 131 -7.96 -6.53 -12.18
N VAL A 132 -7.02 -5.72 -11.65
CA VAL A 132 -6.34 -6.01 -10.38
C VAL A 132 -7.31 -5.82 -9.22
N LEU A 133 -8.11 -4.76 -9.25
CA LEU A 133 -9.12 -4.51 -8.21
C LEU A 133 -10.18 -5.61 -8.17
N ASN A 134 -10.64 -6.09 -9.32
CA ASN A 134 -11.63 -7.16 -9.43
C ASN A 134 -11.06 -8.50 -8.98
N MET A 135 -9.78 -8.77 -9.24
CA MET A 135 -9.06 -9.93 -8.71
C MET A 135 -9.05 -9.90 -7.17
N ILE A 136 -8.59 -8.80 -6.57
CA ILE A 136 -8.55 -8.64 -5.10
C ILE A 136 -9.94 -8.81 -4.48
N ARG A 137 -10.96 -8.14 -5.05
CA ARG A 137 -12.35 -8.22 -4.56
C ARG A 137 -12.90 -9.64 -4.65
N THR A 138 -12.62 -10.35 -5.73
CA THR A 138 -13.06 -11.74 -5.92
C THR A 138 -12.47 -12.65 -4.85
N GLU A 139 -11.16 -12.55 -4.60
CA GLU A 139 -10.48 -13.40 -3.62
C GLU A 139 -10.93 -13.12 -2.18
N ILE A 140 -11.07 -11.85 -1.79
CA ILE A 140 -11.59 -11.47 -0.48
C ILE A 140 -13.04 -11.94 -0.30
N THR A 141 -13.91 -11.68 -1.30
CA THR A 141 -15.32 -12.09 -1.23
C THR A 141 -15.46 -13.61 -1.15
N GLY A 142 -14.64 -14.35 -1.89
CA GLY A 142 -14.57 -15.80 -1.81
C GLY A 142 -14.19 -16.29 -0.42
N ALA A 143 -13.18 -15.66 0.20
CA ALA A 143 -12.75 -16.00 1.56
C ALA A 143 -13.83 -15.72 2.60
N VAL A 144 -14.50 -14.56 2.54
CA VAL A 144 -15.64 -14.23 3.42
C VAL A 144 -16.78 -15.24 3.25
N LYS A 145 -17.12 -15.62 2.01
CA LYS A 145 -18.16 -16.63 1.77
C LYS A 145 -17.81 -17.99 2.36
N ARG A 146 -16.53 -18.36 2.36
CA ARG A 146 -16.07 -19.68 2.81
C ARG A 146 -15.89 -19.77 4.32
N TRP A 147 -15.38 -18.71 4.95
CA TRP A 147 -14.94 -18.74 6.35
C TRP A 147 -15.52 -17.62 7.22
N GLY A 148 -16.30 -16.69 6.66
CA GLY A 148 -16.70 -15.46 7.36
C GLY A 148 -15.48 -14.66 7.78
N HIS A 149 -15.49 -14.16 9.02
CA HIS A 149 -14.34 -13.48 9.66
C HIS A 149 -13.64 -14.37 10.70
N ALA A 150 -13.71 -15.69 10.53
CA ALA A 150 -13.02 -16.66 11.40
C ALA A 150 -11.48 -16.57 11.25
N PRO A 151 -10.69 -17.16 12.16
CA PRO A 151 -9.21 -17.14 12.07
C PRO A 151 -8.65 -17.55 10.70
N MET A 152 -9.22 -18.58 10.06
CA MET A 152 -8.81 -19.02 8.71
C MET A 152 -8.94 -17.93 7.64
N TYR A 153 -9.93 -17.04 7.75
CA TYR A 153 -10.05 -15.90 6.84
C TYR A 153 -8.85 -14.96 6.97
N TRP A 154 -8.40 -14.70 8.20
CA TRP A 154 -7.28 -13.81 8.46
C TRP A 154 -5.94 -14.41 8.04
N GLU A 155 -5.74 -15.71 8.23
CA GLU A 155 -4.58 -16.44 7.70
C GLU A 155 -4.53 -16.34 6.17
N TYR A 156 -5.66 -16.57 5.50
CA TYR A 156 -5.74 -16.45 4.05
C TYR A 156 -5.52 -15.02 3.54
N VAL A 157 -6.10 -14.00 4.20
CA VAL A 157 -5.87 -12.59 3.84
C VAL A 157 -4.40 -12.21 4.00
N ARG A 158 -3.71 -12.75 5.02
CA ARG A 158 -2.27 -12.56 5.20
C ARG A 158 -1.48 -13.21 4.06
N GLU A 159 -1.80 -14.44 3.67
CA GLU A 159 -1.18 -15.09 2.51
C GLU A 159 -1.39 -14.27 1.21
N LEU A 160 -2.60 -13.75 0.99
CA LEU A 160 -2.88 -12.85 -0.14
C LEU A 160 -2.02 -11.59 -0.08
N ALA A 161 -1.88 -10.95 1.08
CA ALA A 161 -1.09 -9.74 1.22
C ALA A 161 0.41 -9.98 0.96
N ILE A 162 0.96 -11.10 1.43
CA ILE A 162 2.33 -11.57 1.13
C ILE A 162 2.50 -11.73 -0.38
N ARG A 163 1.59 -12.49 -1.01
CA ARG A 163 1.63 -12.77 -2.44
C ARG A 163 1.53 -11.50 -3.26
N TYR A 164 0.56 -10.63 -2.98
CA TYR A 164 0.36 -9.39 -3.72
C TYR A 164 1.53 -8.42 -3.56
N TRP A 165 2.15 -8.34 -2.39
CA TRP A 165 3.34 -7.50 -2.22
C TRP A 165 4.47 -7.96 -3.15
N TYR A 166 4.70 -9.26 -3.23
CA TYR A 166 5.73 -9.83 -4.09
C TYR A 166 5.37 -9.77 -5.60
N GLU A 167 4.16 -10.16 -5.97
CA GLU A 167 3.78 -10.38 -7.37
C GLU A 167 3.36 -9.09 -8.09
N LEU A 168 2.66 -8.18 -7.42
CA LEU A 168 2.11 -6.98 -8.04
C LEU A 168 3.18 -5.92 -8.24
N ASP A 169 3.51 -5.67 -9.51
CA ASP A 169 4.47 -4.65 -9.89
C ASP A 169 3.82 -3.26 -9.88
N ARG A 170 4.40 -2.33 -9.13
CA ARG A 170 3.87 -0.96 -9.02
C ARG A 170 3.81 -0.26 -10.38
N ASP A 171 4.67 -0.61 -11.33
CA ASP A 171 4.68 -0.01 -12.66
C ASP A 171 3.65 -0.64 -13.61
N GLU A 172 2.99 -1.73 -13.20
CA GLU A 172 2.02 -2.46 -14.02
C GLU A 172 0.58 -2.37 -13.49
N ILE A 173 0.38 -2.21 -12.18
CA ILE A 173 -0.94 -2.30 -11.54
C ILE A 173 -1.73 -0.98 -11.48
N PHE A 174 -1.10 0.14 -11.82
CA PHE A 174 -1.74 1.45 -11.78
C PHE A 174 -1.95 2.04 -13.18
N GLU A 175 -2.92 2.94 -13.28
CA GLU A 175 -3.18 3.81 -14.43
C GLU A 175 -3.23 5.27 -13.99
N ILE A 176 -2.83 6.18 -14.88
CA ILE A 176 -2.99 7.62 -14.69
C ILE A 176 -4.26 8.04 -15.42
N LYS A 177 -5.19 8.68 -14.69
CA LYS A 177 -6.42 9.26 -15.24
C LYS A 177 -6.22 10.70 -15.74
#